data_AF-M2UCD2-F1
#
_entry.id   AF-M2UCD2-F1
#
_cell.length_a   1.000
_cell.length_b   1.000
_cell.length_c   1.000
_cell.angle_alpha   90.00
_cell.angle_beta   90.00
_cell.angle_gamma   90.00
#
_symmetry.space_group_name_H-M   'P 1'
#
loop_
_entity.id
_entity.type
_entity.pdbx_description
1 polymer ?
#
loop_
_entity_poly.entity_id
_entity_poly.type
_entity_poly.pdbx_seq_one_letter_code
_entity_poly.pdbx_strand_id
1 'polypeptide(L)' 'MRLGSGPTDAQEIMSHAFFRNINWDDIYHKRVQPPFIPQITSPTDTSNFDTEFTSVTPV' A
#
# COMPACT_ATOMS: atom_id res chain seq x y z
N MET A 1 24.34 -10.08 -4.37
CA MET A 1 23.27 -10.59 -3.48
C MET A 1 22.19 -9.52 -3.40
N ARG A 2 20.92 -9.87 -3.62
CA ARG A 2 19.78 -8.94 -3.50
C ARG A 2 19.36 -8.88 -2.04
N LEU A 3 19.04 -7.68 -1.53
CA LEU A 3 18.51 -7.50 -0.18
C LEU A 3 17.18 -8.27 -0.03
N GLY A 4 17.04 -9.05 1.03
CA GLY A 4 15.88 -9.92 1.25
C GLY A 4 15.97 -11.26 0.53
N SER A 5 17.15 -11.66 0.05
CA SER A 5 17.38 -13.01 -0.50
C SER A 5 18.16 -13.92 0.45
N GLY A 6 18.54 -13.44 1.63
CA GLY A 6 19.18 -14.25 2.67
C GLY A 6 18.16 -14.96 3.58
N PRO A 7 18.64 -15.75 4.56
CA PRO A 7 17.78 -16.61 5.40
C PRO A 7 16.74 -15.85 6.23
N THR A 8 16.96 -14.56 6.48
CA THR A 8 16.06 -13.71 7.26
C THR A 8 15.11 -12.87 6.38
N ASP A 9 15.20 -12.98 5.06
CA ASP A 9 14.23 -12.49 4.07
C ASP A 9 13.79 -11.03 4.35
N ALA A 10 12.50 -10.79 4.59
CA ALA A 10 11.92 -9.48 4.86
C ALA A 10 12.58 -8.73 6.03
N GLN A 11 13.12 -9.43 7.03
CA GLN A 11 13.80 -8.78 8.16
C GLN A 11 15.06 -8.01 7.71
N GLU A 12 15.73 -8.46 6.65
CA GLU A 12 16.86 -7.72 6.05
C GLU A 12 16.40 -6.39 5.47
N ILE A 13 15.23 -6.38 4.83
CA ILE A 13 14.64 -5.17 4.25
C ILE A 13 14.14 -4.26 5.37
N MET A 14 13.42 -4.82 6.36
CA MET A 14 12.80 -4.08 7.47
C MET A 14 13.81 -3.40 8.39
N SER A 15 15.01 -3.97 8.53
CA SER A 15 16.11 -3.44 9.35
C SER A 15 17.03 -2.44 8.62
N HIS A 16 16.83 -2.23 7.31
CA HIS A 16 17.66 -1.34 6.52
C HIS A 16 17.50 0.13 6.95
N ALA A 17 18.60 0.90 6.91
CA ALA A 17 18.64 2.28 7.42
C ALA A 17 17.62 3.23 6.75
N PHE A 18 17.22 2.95 5.51
CA PHE A 18 16.14 3.67 4.83
C PHE A 18 14.81 3.62 5.60
N PHE A 19 14.50 2.48 6.23
CA PHE A 19 13.26 2.25 6.98
C PHE A 19 13.39 2.48 8.49
N ARG A 20 14.47 3.12 8.96
CA ARG A 20 14.75 3.32 10.40
C ARG A 20 13.63 4.04 11.18
N ASN A 21 12.80 4.82 10.49
CA ASN A 21 11.69 5.57 11.07
C ASN A 21 10.34 4.84 10.96
N ILE A 22 10.31 3.61 10.45
CA ILE A 22 9.10 2.82 10.29
C ILE A 22 8.92 1.94 11.53
N ASN A 23 7.83 2.16 12.27
CA ASN A 23 7.32 1.17 13.20
C ASN A 23 6.45 0.16 12.44
N TRP A 24 6.99 -1.03 12.18
CA TRP A 24 6.31 -2.08 11.43
C TRP A 24 5.03 -2.59 12.11
N ASP A 25 4.95 -2.54 13.45
CA ASP A 25 3.72 -2.89 14.19
C ASP A 25 2.59 -1.89 13.92
N ASP A 26 2.91 -0.61 13.88
CA ASP A 26 1.92 0.44 13.59
C ASP A 26 1.45 0.41 12.14
N ILE A 27 2.33 0.05 11.20
CA ILE A 27 1.94 -0.19 9.80
C ILE A 27 0.99 -1.38 9.71
N TYR A 28 1.31 -2.51 10.34
CA TYR A 28 0.49 -3.71 10.33
C TYR A 28 -0.92 -3.46 10.90
N HIS A 29 -0.98 -2.72 12.02
CA HIS A 29 -2.24 -2.36 12.67
C HIS A 29 -2.92 -1.12 12.09
N LYS A 30 -2.43 -0.59 10.94
CA LYS A 30 -2.99 0.58 10.24
C LYS A 30 -3.12 1.83 11.12
N ARG A 31 -2.18 2.04 12.05
CA ARG A 31 -2.16 3.19 12.97
C ARG A 31 -1.46 4.41 12.39
N VAL A 32 -0.59 4.22 11.39
CA VAL A 32 0.04 5.32 10.66
C VAL A 32 -0.93 5.87 9.62
N GLN A 33 -1.18 7.19 9.66
CA GLN A 33 -1.99 7.85 8.62
C GLN A 33 -1.26 7.78 7.27
N PRO A 34 -1.94 7.34 6.18
CA PRO A 34 -1.33 7.33 4.86
C PRO A 34 -1.10 8.78 4.37
N PRO A 35 -0.03 9.03 3.60
CA PRO A 35 0.27 10.37 3.07
C PRO A 35 -0.73 10.84 2.01
N PHE A 36 -1.50 9.92 1.44
CA PHE A 36 -2.55 10.20 0.46
C PHE A 36 -3.81 9.41 0.82
N ILE A 37 -4.94 10.11 0.85
CA ILE A 37 -6.27 9.53 1.02
C ILE A 37 -7.06 9.87 -0.24
N PRO A 38 -7.43 8.88 -1.07
CA PRO A 38 -8.18 9.13 -2.30
C PRO A 38 -9.55 9.75 -1.98
N GLN A 39 -10.00 10.63 -2.85
CA GLN A 39 -11.33 11.23 -2.72
C GLN A 39 -12.38 10.25 -3.22
N ILE A 40 -13.43 10.06 -2.42
CA ILE A 40 -14.57 9.19 -2.72
C ILE A 40 -15.83 9.97 -2.35
N THR A 41 -16.77 10.04 -3.27
CA THR A 41 -18.01 10.83 -3.14
C THR A 41 -19.23 10.00 -2.74
N SER A 42 -19.21 8.68 -3.01
CA SER A 42 -20.31 7.77 -2.68
C SER A 42 -19.83 6.31 -2.57
N PRO A 43 -20.64 5.41 -1.99
CA PRO A 43 -20.32 3.98 -1.93
C PRO A 43 -20.15 3.30 -3.29
N THR A 44 -20.65 3.90 -4.37
CA THR A 44 -20.58 3.40 -5.75
C THR A 44 -19.65 4.23 -6.63
N ASP A 45 -18.81 5.09 -6.04
CA ASP A 45 -17.91 5.97 -6.78
C ASP A 45 -16.77 5.16 -7.45
N THR A 46 -16.66 5.29 -8.76
CA THR A 46 -15.65 4.64 -9.60
C THR A 46 -14.65 5.63 -10.22
N SER A 47 -14.63 6.89 -9.78
CA SER A 47 -13.81 7.98 -10.36
C SER A 47 -12.29 7.78 -10.25
N ASN A 48 -11.83 6.91 -9.33
CA ASN A 48 -10.41 6.55 -9.20
C ASN A 48 -10.00 5.35 -10.10
N PHE A 49 -10.92 4.86 -10.93
CA PHE A 49 -10.68 3.81 -11.93
C PHE A 49 -10.81 4.38 -13.34
N ASP A 50 -10.13 3.76 -14.30
CA ASP A 50 -10.22 4.20 -15.69
C ASP A 50 -11.64 4.02 -16.26
N THR A 51 -12.10 5.04 -16.98
CA THR A 51 -13.38 5.07 -17.69
C THR A 51 -13.52 3.96 -18.74
N GLU A 52 -12.42 3.47 -19.30
CA GLU A 52 -12.44 2.32 -20.23
C GLU A 52 -13.14 1.10 -19.63
N PHE A 53 -12.98 0.88 -18.31
CA PHE A 53 -13.55 -0.28 -17.63
C PHE A 53 -14.87 0.01 -16.91
N THR A 54 -15.13 1.26 -16.52
CA THR A 54 -16.33 1.60 -15.72
C THR A 54 -17.53 1.98 -16.59
N SER A 55 -17.32 2.22 -17.90
CA SER A 55 -18.37 2.57 -18.86
C SER A 55 -19.03 1.37 -19.55
N VAL A 56 -18.49 0.16 -19.37
CA VAL A 56 -19.09 -1.06 -19.94
C VAL A 56 -20.31 -1.47 -19.12
N THR A 57 -21.33 -1.97 -19.79
CA THR A 57 -22.48 -2.60 -19.12
C THR A 57 -22.00 -3.85 -18.38
N PRO A 58 -22.15 -3.96 -17.05
CA PRO A 58 -21.80 -5.16 -16.31
C PRO A 58 -22.59 -6.36 -16.85
N VAL A 59 -21.91 -7.49 -17.06
CA VAL A 59 -22.53 -8.76 -17.48
C VAL A 59 -23.15 -9.53 -16.31
#